data_AF-A0A7I8VVH7-F1
#
_entry.id   AF-A0A7I8VVH7-F1
#
_cell.length_a   1.000
_cell.length_b   1.000
_cell.length_c   1.000
_cell.angle_alpha   90.00
_cell.angle_beta   90.00
_cell.angle_gamma   90.00
#
_symmetry.space_group_name_H-M   'P 1'
#
loop_
_entity.id
_entity.type
_entity.pdbx_description
1 polymer ?
#
loop_
_entity_poly.entity_id
_entity_poly.type
_entity_poly.pdbx_seq_one_letter_code
_entity_poly.pdbx_strand_id
1 'polypeptide(L)'
;MQKGRDEKEGKRESVCVCGRVVINMHKALARFGLVHIAATNLCVWLLCTIHETDEDWRYNEATQKYNVVESASTPKPAGIGAKNSGDSPKEDVVCYVTTTLARNTAPFLFPCTAQYSLIALAMIYKIYCSVGKLHRPRHQTETDPRSLSNPTECHKANKGLFLGLFIAILTLISMSCFFVFDKKLNNAKSAAFIFYITETTLLSLCAGVVVVAFFKLQQLRFLGLEEASFESLLLVISLSGLCMYNIFLVVSSIATVSQFGVLSGLSLISSLLAFVEAALQSVFILDGMRRCAANDGQVMMKPGRALVTFLLLVNLCLWVLNAFEARKADSMPAHTQYYGFLAWSIISHICIPMIIFFRFHSAVCLSDIWTNAYVIKRKEL
;
A
#
# COMPACT_ATOMS: atom_id res chain seq x y z
N MET A 1 -1.24 16.40 -66.94
CA MET A 1 0.00 15.62 -66.76
C MET A 1 0.57 16.03 -65.40
N GLN A 2 0.16 15.43 -64.28
CA GLN A 2 0.43 14.07 -63.79
C GLN A 2 1.92 13.81 -63.55
N LYS A 3 2.20 13.25 -62.34
CA LYS A 3 3.47 12.74 -61.78
C LYS A 3 4.21 13.77 -60.89
N GLY A 4 4.59 13.50 -59.64
CA GLY A 4 4.72 12.23 -58.93
C GLY A 4 4.42 12.36 -57.43
N ARG A 5 3.78 11.32 -56.94
CA ARG A 5 3.41 11.00 -55.56
C ARG A 5 4.31 9.81 -55.21
N ASP A 6 5.24 9.99 -54.28
CA ASP A 6 5.97 8.89 -53.61
C ASP A 6 6.14 9.33 -52.14
N GLU A 7 5.22 8.91 -51.27
CA GLU A 7 5.45 7.81 -50.33
C GLU A 7 6.66 8.06 -49.42
N LYS A 8 6.42 8.82 -48.35
CA LYS A 8 7.18 8.65 -47.10
C LYS A 8 6.25 7.97 -46.10
N GLU A 9 6.35 6.65 -46.09
CA GLU A 9 5.81 5.77 -45.06
C GLU A 9 6.17 6.28 -43.67
N GLY A 10 5.14 6.39 -42.84
CA GLY A 10 5.23 6.81 -41.47
C GLY A 10 6.02 5.82 -40.63
N LYS A 11 7.16 6.26 -40.11
CA LYS A 11 7.64 5.82 -38.81
C LYS A 11 7.03 6.75 -37.77
N ARG A 12 5.81 6.46 -37.31
CA ARG A 12 5.35 6.98 -36.02
C ARG A 12 6.17 6.26 -34.97
N GLU A 13 7.25 6.91 -34.56
CA GLU A 13 7.88 6.60 -33.28
C GLU A 13 6.77 6.61 -32.23
N SER A 14 6.63 5.48 -31.56
CA SER A 14 5.71 5.34 -30.44
C SER A 14 6.28 6.16 -29.29
N VAL A 15 5.99 7.46 -29.29
CA VAL A 15 6.25 8.31 -28.15
C VAL A 15 5.39 7.77 -27.01
N CYS A 16 6.03 7.03 -26.13
CA CYS A 16 5.42 6.48 -24.93
C CYS A 16 5.21 7.64 -23.94
N VAL A 17 4.16 8.42 -24.17
CA VAL A 17 3.59 9.26 -23.12
C VAL A 17 2.90 8.31 -22.16
N CYS A 18 3.45 8.19 -20.95
CA CYS A 18 2.98 7.29 -19.91
C CYS A 18 1.46 7.44 -19.74
N GLY A 19 0.71 6.41 -20.18
CA GLY A 19 -0.72 6.30 -19.93
C GLY A 19 -1.63 5.85 -21.09
N ARG A 20 -1.21 5.90 -22.37
CA ARG A 20 -2.11 5.49 -23.48
C ARG A 20 -1.38 4.81 -24.65
N VAL A 21 -1.06 3.52 -24.50
CA VAL A 21 -0.61 2.69 -25.62
C VAL A 21 -1.83 2.19 -26.40
N VAL A 22 -1.90 2.53 -27.69
CA VAL A 22 -2.92 2.02 -28.61
C VAL A 22 -2.23 1.09 -29.61
N ILE A 23 -2.48 -0.20 -29.47
CA ILE A 23 -1.92 -1.22 -30.37
C ILE A 23 -2.95 -1.53 -31.46
N ASN A 24 -2.65 -1.12 -32.69
CA ASN A 24 -3.53 -1.32 -33.85
C ASN A 24 -3.01 -2.37 -34.85
N MET A 25 -1.74 -2.76 -34.74
CA MET A 25 -1.10 -3.78 -35.59
C MET A 25 -0.97 -5.11 -34.85
N HIS A 26 -1.05 -6.23 -35.58
CA HIS A 26 -0.93 -7.60 -35.05
C HIS A 26 -1.71 -7.86 -33.75
N LYS A 27 -2.99 -7.47 -33.74
CA LYS A 27 -3.86 -7.47 -32.54
C LYS A 27 -3.89 -8.82 -31.80
N ALA A 28 -3.89 -9.94 -32.52
CA ALA A 28 -3.90 -11.27 -31.92
C ALA A 28 -2.60 -11.56 -31.15
N LEU A 29 -1.44 -11.28 -31.76
CA LEU A 29 -0.13 -11.45 -31.13
C LEU A 29 0.04 -10.50 -29.93
N ALA A 30 -0.41 -9.24 -30.07
CA ALA A 30 -0.38 -8.28 -28.98
C ALA A 30 -1.26 -8.70 -27.80
N ARG A 31 -2.49 -9.18 -28.06
CA ARG A 31 -3.38 -9.71 -27.03
C ARG A 31 -2.77 -10.91 -26.32
N PHE A 32 -2.21 -11.86 -27.07
CA PHE A 32 -1.52 -13.02 -26.51
C PHE A 32 -0.34 -12.60 -25.63
N GLY A 33 0.53 -11.72 -26.13
CA GLY A 33 1.69 -11.22 -25.37
C GLY A 33 1.27 -10.51 -24.08
N LEU A 34 0.25 -9.64 -24.14
CA LEU A 34 -0.26 -8.95 -22.95
C LEU A 34 -0.86 -9.92 -21.94
N VAL A 35 -1.66 -10.91 -22.38
CA VAL A 35 -2.20 -11.95 -21.48
C VAL A 35 -1.07 -12.77 -20.85
N HIS A 36 -0.04 -13.12 -21.61
CA HIS A 36 1.12 -13.85 -21.11
C HIS A 36 1.90 -13.05 -20.05
N ILE A 37 2.17 -11.76 -20.30
CA ILE A 37 2.88 -10.90 -19.33
C ILE A 37 2.00 -10.68 -18.08
N ALA A 38 0.68 -10.51 -18.24
CA ALA A 38 -0.26 -10.43 -17.12
C ALA A 38 -0.23 -11.72 -16.28
N ALA A 39 -0.36 -12.89 -16.91
CA ALA A 39 -0.28 -14.17 -16.23
C ALA A 39 1.06 -14.37 -15.51
N THR A 40 2.17 -13.96 -16.15
CA THR A 40 3.51 -14.02 -15.55
C THR A 40 3.60 -13.16 -14.28
N ASN A 41 3.08 -11.93 -14.31
CA ASN A 41 3.07 -11.06 -13.12
C ASN A 41 2.20 -11.66 -12.00
N LEU A 42 1.07 -12.27 -12.33
CA LEU A 42 0.24 -12.97 -11.35
C LEU A 42 0.98 -14.19 -10.74
N CYS A 43 1.67 -14.98 -11.57
CA CYS A 43 2.49 -16.09 -11.10
C CYS A 43 3.65 -15.64 -10.23
N VAL A 44 4.34 -14.55 -10.57
CA VAL A 44 5.42 -13.97 -9.76
C VAL A 44 4.88 -13.52 -8.41
N TRP A 45 3.74 -12.83 -8.37
CA TRP A 45 3.10 -12.45 -7.10
C TRP A 45 2.80 -13.67 -6.22
N LEU A 46 2.15 -14.71 -6.78
CA LEU A 46 1.85 -15.96 -6.06
C LEU A 46 3.11 -16.67 -5.57
N LEU A 47 4.12 -16.82 -6.44
CA LEU A 47 5.37 -17.49 -6.11
C LEU A 47 6.13 -16.75 -5.01
N CYS A 48 6.17 -15.42 -5.08
CA CYS A 48 6.73 -14.59 -4.02
C CYS A 48 6.01 -14.83 -2.69
N THR A 49 4.67 -14.76 -2.66
CA THR A 49 3.88 -15.02 -1.44
C THR A 49 4.16 -16.41 -0.85
N ILE A 50 4.27 -17.44 -1.69
CA ILE A 50 4.59 -18.80 -1.24
C ILE A 50 6.00 -18.87 -0.67
N HIS A 51 6.98 -18.28 -1.37
CA HIS A 51 8.38 -18.30 -0.95
C HIS A 51 8.59 -17.62 0.41
N GLU A 52 8.00 -16.44 0.62
CA GLU A 52 8.11 -15.74 1.91
C GLU A 52 7.47 -16.53 3.04
N THR A 53 6.29 -17.12 2.78
CA THR A 53 5.60 -17.97 3.75
C THR A 53 6.42 -19.22 4.11
N ASP A 54 7.08 -19.84 3.14
CA ASP A 54 7.95 -21.00 3.38
C ASP A 54 9.19 -20.63 4.20
N GLU A 55 9.85 -19.50 3.90
CA GLU A 55 11.01 -19.04 4.67
C GLU A 55 10.62 -18.77 6.14
N ASP A 56 9.51 -18.06 6.37
CA ASP A 56 8.98 -17.78 7.70
C ASP A 56 8.63 -19.07 8.47
N TRP A 57 7.98 -20.02 7.79
CA TRP A 57 7.63 -21.32 8.36
C TRP A 57 8.87 -22.08 8.82
N ARG A 58 9.88 -22.17 7.95
CA ARG A 58 11.14 -22.88 8.25
C ARG A 58 11.91 -22.20 9.37
N TYR A 59 11.92 -20.87 9.42
CA TYR A 59 12.54 -20.11 10.50
C TYR A 59 11.86 -20.38 11.86
N ASN A 60 10.53 -20.36 11.88
CA ASN A 60 9.76 -20.65 13.10
C ASN A 60 9.96 -22.10 13.57
N GLU A 61 9.94 -23.08 12.65
CA GLU A 61 10.17 -24.49 12.99
C GLU A 61 11.59 -24.72 13.56
N ALA A 62 12.61 -24.09 12.96
CA ALA A 62 13.98 -24.17 13.46
C ALA A 62 14.14 -23.56 14.87
N THR A 63 13.52 -22.40 15.10
CA THR A 63 13.52 -21.72 16.41
C THR A 63 12.83 -22.57 17.48
N GLN A 64 11.70 -23.19 17.14
CA GLN A 64 10.99 -24.07 18.06
C GLN A 64 11.81 -25.32 18.41
N LYS A 65 12.50 -25.93 17.44
CA LYS A 65 13.40 -27.07 17.68
C LYS A 65 14.56 -26.70 18.62
N TYR A 66 15.15 -25.52 18.45
CA TYR A 66 16.22 -25.04 19.32
C TYR A 66 15.74 -24.84 20.77
N ASN A 67 14.61 -24.16 20.97
CA ASN A 67 14.05 -23.89 22.30
C ASN A 67 13.70 -25.17 23.08
N VAL A 68 13.27 -26.23 22.38
CA VAL A 68 12.99 -27.54 23.00
C VAL A 68 14.28 -28.22 23.47
N VAL A 69 15.35 -28.16 22.70
CA VAL A 69 16.67 -28.70 23.09
C VAL A 69 17.23 -27.95 24.29
N GLU A 70 17.13 -26.61 24.31
CA GLU A 70 17.59 -25.78 25.43
C GLU A 70 16.78 -26.06 26.71
N SER A 71 15.45 -26.17 26.61
CA SER A 71 14.59 -26.48 27.75
C SER A 71 14.84 -27.89 28.31
N ALA A 72 15.16 -28.86 27.45
CA ALA A 72 15.52 -30.22 27.84
C ALA A 72 16.92 -30.33 28.49
N SER A 73 17.76 -29.30 28.34
CA SER A 73 19.12 -29.24 28.90
C SER A 73 19.21 -28.56 30.28
N THR A 74 18.08 -28.25 30.93
CA THR A 74 18.08 -27.77 32.33
C THR A 74 18.67 -28.85 33.25
N PRO A 75 19.79 -28.57 33.97
CA PRO A 75 20.41 -29.58 34.80
C PRO A 75 19.55 -29.81 36.05
N LYS A 76 19.08 -31.05 36.23
CA LYS A 76 18.66 -31.52 37.56
C LYS A 76 19.82 -31.27 38.53
N PRO A 77 19.58 -30.77 39.76
CA PRO A 77 20.62 -30.71 40.77
C PRO A 77 20.91 -32.13 41.24
N ALA A 78 21.76 -32.85 40.52
CA ALA A 78 22.33 -34.11 40.95
C ALA A 78 23.62 -33.80 41.73
N GLY A 79 23.66 -34.31 42.95
CA GLY A 79 24.70 -34.05 43.93
C GLY A 79 26.12 -34.34 43.44
N ILE A 80 27.04 -33.68 44.13
CA ILE A 80 28.50 -33.76 44.02
C ILE A 80 28.94 -35.22 43.91
N GLY A 81 29.49 -35.57 42.74
CA GLY A 81 30.10 -36.88 42.47
C GLY A 81 31.10 -36.73 41.33
N ALA A 82 32.29 -36.25 41.64
CA ALA A 82 33.39 -36.09 40.71
C ALA A 82 33.78 -37.45 40.08
N LYS A 83 33.73 -37.55 38.75
CA LYS A 83 34.54 -38.50 37.98
C LYS A 83 35.10 -37.82 36.74
N ASN A 84 36.42 -37.71 36.74
CA ASN A 84 37.24 -37.31 35.59
C ASN A 84 37.20 -38.42 34.54
N SER A 85 36.79 -38.07 33.33
CA SER A 85 37.14 -38.81 32.12
C SER A 85 37.20 -37.80 31.00
N GLY A 86 38.40 -37.68 30.40
CA GLY A 86 38.68 -36.75 29.34
C GLY A 86 37.85 -37.09 28.11
N ASP A 87 37.04 -36.12 27.70
CA ASP A 87 36.53 -36.04 26.35
C ASP A 87 36.70 -34.58 25.92
N SER A 88 37.29 -34.39 24.75
CA SER A 88 37.68 -33.10 24.21
C SER A 88 36.49 -32.15 24.16
N PRO A 89 36.65 -30.83 24.42
CA PRO A 89 35.55 -29.91 24.19
C PRO A 89 35.26 -29.93 22.69
N LYS A 90 34.10 -30.47 22.30
CA LYS A 90 33.54 -30.22 20.98
C LYS A 90 33.37 -28.70 20.90
N GLU A 91 34.25 -28.03 20.17
CA GLU A 91 34.03 -26.66 19.76
C GLU A 91 32.67 -26.63 19.07
N ASP A 92 31.70 -25.97 19.71
CA ASP A 92 30.47 -25.57 19.05
C ASP A 92 30.90 -24.74 17.84
N VAL A 93 30.81 -25.34 16.65
CA VAL A 93 31.00 -24.63 15.38
C VAL A 93 29.83 -23.66 15.26
N VAL A 94 30.00 -22.49 15.87
CA VAL A 94 29.18 -21.32 15.60
C VAL A 94 29.50 -20.94 14.16
N CYS A 95 28.70 -21.45 13.23
CA CYS A 95 28.70 -20.97 11.86
C CYS A 95 28.32 -19.49 11.91
N TYR A 96 29.31 -18.60 11.86
CA TYR A 96 29.10 -17.21 11.52
C TYR A 96 28.62 -17.18 10.06
N VAL A 97 27.33 -17.34 9.85
CA VAL A 97 26.72 -16.97 8.57
C VAL A 97 26.96 -15.47 8.48
N THR A 98 27.91 -15.05 7.65
CA THR A 98 28.09 -13.63 7.32
C THR A 98 26.82 -13.17 6.64
N THR A 99 25.91 -12.59 7.42
CA THR A 99 24.65 -12.05 6.92
C THR A 99 24.99 -10.81 6.10
N THR A 100 24.87 -10.92 4.78
CA THR A 100 25.10 -9.77 3.91
C THR A 100 24.03 -8.71 4.16
N LEU A 101 24.35 -7.44 3.87
CA LEU A 101 23.37 -6.37 3.90
C LEU A 101 22.16 -6.73 3.01
N ALA A 102 22.41 -7.34 1.85
CA ALA A 102 21.34 -7.82 0.95
C ALA A 102 20.39 -8.81 1.64
N ARG A 103 20.90 -9.79 2.41
CA ARG A 103 20.06 -10.75 3.13
C ARG A 103 19.26 -10.09 4.28
N ASN A 104 19.84 -9.10 4.95
CA ASN A 104 19.14 -8.32 5.97
C ASN A 104 18.07 -7.40 5.38
N THR A 105 18.29 -6.92 4.15
CA THR A 105 17.39 -5.98 3.47
C THR A 105 16.27 -6.69 2.69
N ALA A 106 16.48 -7.92 2.23
CA ALA A 106 15.54 -8.67 1.39
C ALA A 106 14.08 -8.68 1.91
N PRO A 107 13.80 -8.91 3.20
CA PRO A 107 12.41 -8.93 3.68
C PRO A 107 11.74 -7.54 3.67
N PHE A 108 12.51 -6.44 3.57
CA PHE A 108 11.91 -5.10 3.37
C PHE A 108 11.49 -4.85 1.91
N LEU A 109 12.08 -5.58 0.95
CA LEU A 109 11.83 -5.39 -0.47
C LEU A 109 10.72 -6.31 -0.99
N PHE A 110 10.40 -7.37 -0.25
CA PHE A 110 9.35 -8.32 -0.59
C PHE A 110 7.99 -7.64 -0.89
N PRO A 111 7.45 -6.76 -0.02
CA PRO A 111 6.18 -6.08 -0.30
C PRO A 111 6.25 -5.23 -1.58
N CYS A 112 7.43 -4.67 -1.92
CA CYS A 112 7.63 -3.91 -3.14
C CYS A 112 7.53 -4.78 -4.39
N THR A 113 8.12 -5.97 -4.40
CA THR A 113 8.02 -6.91 -5.53
C THR A 113 6.58 -7.41 -5.72
N ALA A 114 5.89 -7.73 -4.62
CA ALA A 114 4.48 -8.11 -4.66
C ALA A 114 3.61 -6.98 -5.23
N GLN A 115 3.81 -5.74 -4.78
CA GLN A 115 3.09 -4.56 -5.28
C GLN A 115 3.38 -4.28 -6.76
N TYR A 116 4.65 -4.34 -7.17
CA TYR A 116 5.04 -4.15 -8.56
C TYR A 116 4.27 -5.10 -9.48
N SER A 117 4.22 -6.38 -9.11
CA SER A 117 3.58 -7.42 -9.90
C SER A 117 2.07 -7.17 -10.05
N LEU A 118 1.39 -6.73 -8.98
CA LEU A 118 -0.03 -6.38 -9.01
C LEU A 118 -0.33 -5.11 -9.83
N ILE A 119 0.51 -4.08 -9.69
CA ILE A 119 0.38 -2.83 -10.48
C ILE A 119 0.61 -3.12 -11.96
N ALA A 120 1.65 -3.89 -12.29
CA ALA A 120 1.97 -4.28 -13.65
C ALA A 120 0.82 -5.08 -14.27
N LEU A 121 0.29 -6.09 -13.56
CA LEU A 121 -0.88 -6.85 -13.97
C LEU A 121 -2.06 -5.94 -14.34
N ALA A 122 -2.40 -4.98 -13.47
CA ALA A 122 -3.50 -4.07 -13.72
C ALA A 122 -3.24 -3.17 -14.93
N MET A 123 -2.05 -2.58 -15.04
CA MET A 123 -1.67 -1.72 -16.16
C MET A 123 -1.70 -2.47 -17.50
N ILE A 124 -1.21 -3.72 -17.51
CA ILE A 124 -1.25 -4.59 -18.68
C ILE A 124 -2.69 -4.91 -19.06
N TYR A 125 -3.57 -5.19 -18.10
CA TYR A 125 -4.99 -5.41 -18.35
C TYR A 125 -5.67 -4.19 -19.00
N LYS A 126 -5.31 -2.98 -18.56
CA LYS A 126 -5.78 -1.72 -19.19
C LYS A 126 -5.34 -1.61 -20.65
N ILE A 127 -4.07 -1.92 -20.92
CA ILE A 127 -3.50 -1.92 -22.28
C ILE A 127 -4.17 -3.01 -23.13
N TYR A 128 -4.41 -4.19 -22.58
CA TYR A 128 -5.13 -5.27 -23.26
C TYR A 128 -6.53 -4.83 -23.70
N CYS A 129 -7.27 -4.17 -22.79
CA CYS A 129 -8.60 -3.63 -23.07
C CYS A 129 -8.60 -2.47 -24.09
N SER A 130 -7.46 -1.83 -24.35
CA SER A 130 -7.33 -0.76 -25.36
C SER A 130 -6.94 -1.28 -26.75
N VAL A 131 -6.49 -2.54 -26.88
CA VAL A 131 -6.03 -3.11 -28.16
C VAL A 131 -7.16 -3.13 -29.20
N GLY A 132 -6.92 -2.42 -30.31
CA GLY A 132 -7.83 -2.34 -31.45
C GLY A 132 -9.03 -1.40 -31.27
N LYS A 133 -9.11 -0.63 -30.17
CA LYS A 133 -10.11 0.45 -30.03
C LYS A 133 -9.64 1.67 -30.84
N LEU A 134 -10.48 2.14 -31.75
CA LEU A 134 -10.22 3.39 -32.50
C LEU A 134 -10.28 4.55 -31.51
N HIS A 135 -9.17 5.27 -31.34
CA HIS A 135 -9.13 6.42 -30.44
C HIS A 135 -9.99 7.53 -31.05
N ARG A 136 -11.14 7.85 -30.43
CA ARG A 136 -11.73 9.17 -30.62
C ARG A 136 -10.77 10.15 -29.93
N PRO A 137 -10.14 11.09 -30.65
CA PRO A 137 -9.33 12.10 -30.00
C PRO A 137 -10.25 12.86 -29.04
N ARG A 138 -10.08 12.65 -27.73
CA ARG A 138 -10.57 13.62 -26.75
C ARG A 138 -9.74 14.85 -27.05
N HIS A 139 -10.35 15.91 -27.56
CA HIS A 139 -9.69 17.20 -27.63
C HIS A 139 -9.21 17.48 -26.20
N GLN A 140 -7.91 17.31 -25.97
CA GLN A 140 -7.25 18.09 -24.95
C GLN A 140 -7.48 19.51 -25.42
N THR A 141 -8.34 20.24 -24.71
CA THR A 141 -8.29 21.68 -24.73
C THR A 141 -6.83 21.99 -24.49
N GLU A 142 -6.14 22.51 -25.51
CA GLU A 142 -4.77 23.00 -25.38
C GLU A 142 -4.75 23.86 -24.13
N THR A 143 -4.07 23.34 -23.11
CA THR A 143 -3.86 24.09 -21.90
C THR A 143 -2.80 25.09 -22.32
N ASP A 144 -3.23 26.34 -22.48
CA ASP A 144 -2.41 27.47 -22.89
C ASP A 144 -1.07 27.39 -22.12
N PRO A 145 0.10 27.28 -22.80
CA PRO A 145 1.40 27.06 -22.15
C PRO A 145 1.85 28.22 -21.23
N ARG A 146 0.98 29.22 -21.04
CA ARG A 146 1.10 30.28 -20.04
C ARG A 146 0.65 29.86 -18.63
N SER A 147 0.15 28.65 -18.40
CA SER A 147 -0.16 28.15 -17.03
C SER A 147 1.09 27.63 -16.29
N LEU A 148 2.27 28.20 -16.57
CA LEU A 148 3.47 27.97 -15.78
C LEU A 148 3.23 28.59 -14.39
N SER A 149 2.77 27.74 -13.46
CA SER A 149 2.67 27.97 -12.01
C SER A 149 2.46 29.43 -11.60
N ASN A 150 1.21 29.89 -11.58
CA ASN A 150 0.91 31.11 -10.84
C ASN A 150 1.29 30.88 -9.36
N PRO A 151 2.18 31.68 -8.75
CA PRO A 151 2.61 31.48 -7.36
C PRO A 151 1.46 31.54 -6.33
N THR A 152 0.29 32.03 -6.75
CA THR A 152 -0.96 32.03 -5.96
C THR A 152 -1.62 30.65 -5.83
N GLU A 153 -1.24 29.65 -6.64
CA GLU A 153 -1.82 28.30 -6.57
C GLU A 153 -1.42 27.52 -5.32
N CYS A 154 -0.23 27.79 -4.78
CA CYS A 154 0.27 27.12 -3.57
C CYS A 154 -0.38 27.66 -2.29
N HIS A 155 -0.74 28.95 -2.26
CA HIS A 155 -1.21 29.63 -1.04
C HIS A 155 -2.43 28.97 -0.39
N LYS A 156 -3.33 28.36 -1.20
CA LYS A 156 -4.56 27.71 -0.71
C LYS A 156 -4.35 26.26 -0.26
N ALA A 157 -3.22 25.65 -0.61
CA ALA A 157 -2.84 24.31 -0.17
C ALA A 157 -1.95 24.33 1.08
N ASN A 158 -1.24 25.44 1.33
CA ASN A 158 -0.22 25.59 2.38
C ASN A 158 -0.64 25.07 3.76
N LYS A 159 -1.84 25.40 4.24
CA LYS A 159 -2.30 24.94 5.57
C LYS A 159 -2.35 23.41 5.67
N GLY A 160 -2.86 22.76 4.63
CA GLY A 160 -2.92 21.30 4.56
C GLY A 160 -1.56 20.66 4.38
N LEU A 161 -0.70 21.28 3.55
CA LEU A 161 0.68 20.86 3.34
C LEU A 161 1.50 20.90 4.63
N PHE A 162 1.51 22.02 5.35
CA PHE A 162 2.29 22.16 6.59
C PHE A 162 1.80 21.21 7.68
N LEU A 163 0.48 21.09 7.87
CA LEU A 163 -0.07 20.17 8.85
C LEU A 163 0.23 18.71 8.47
N GLY A 164 0.12 18.36 7.19
CA GLY A 164 0.44 17.01 6.72
C GLY A 164 1.93 16.67 6.85
N LEU A 165 2.83 17.61 6.56
CA LEU A 165 4.28 17.45 6.77
C LEU A 165 4.62 17.30 8.26
N PHE A 166 3.96 18.06 9.13
CA PHE A 166 4.12 17.92 10.57
C PHE A 166 3.71 16.51 11.04
N ILE A 167 2.57 16.01 10.59
CA ILE A 167 2.12 14.64 10.88
C ILE A 167 3.08 13.59 10.29
N ALA A 168 3.65 13.84 9.11
CA ALA A 168 4.65 12.95 8.52
C ALA A 168 5.91 12.86 9.38
N ILE A 169 6.42 13.99 9.88
CA ILE A 169 7.58 14.00 10.79
C ILE A 169 7.25 13.22 12.08
N LEU A 170 6.09 13.46 12.69
CA LEU A 170 5.68 12.70 13.89
C LEU A 170 5.56 11.20 13.62
N THR A 171 5.06 10.82 12.45
CA THR A 171 4.97 9.41 12.03
C THR A 171 6.35 8.79 11.89
N LEU A 172 7.30 9.49 11.27
CA LEU A 172 8.68 9.02 11.14
C LEU A 172 9.39 8.89 12.49
N ILE A 173 9.17 9.83 13.41
CA ILE A 173 9.70 9.75 14.78
C ILE A 173 9.12 8.52 15.49
N SER A 174 7.80 8.33 15.42
CA SER A 174 7.13 7.20 16.05
C SER A 174 7.61 5.85 15.48
N MET A 175 7.75 5.76 14.16
CA MET A 175 8.29 4.59 13.48
C MET A 175 9.75 4.31 13.89
N SER A 176 10.57 5.35 14.04
CA SER A 176 11.94 5.20 14.54
C SER A 176 11.96 4.66 15.97
N CYS A 177 11.09 5.18 16.83
CA CYS A 177 10.92 4.67 18.20
C CYS A 177 10.49 3.19 18.19
N PHE A 178 9.55 2.80 17.33
CA PHE A 178 9.14 1.40 17.19
C PHE A 178 10.35 0.47 16.98
N PHE A 179 11.24 0.78 16.03
CA PHE A 179 12.42 -0.06 15.77
C PHE A 179 13.41 -0.08 16.94
N VAL A 180 13.60 1.05 17.62
CA VAL A 180 14.47 1.11 18.79
C VAL A 180 13.93 0.24 19.92
N PHE A 181 12.63 0.31 20.20
CA PHE A 181 12.00 -0.51 21.23
C PHE A 181 12.00 -2.00 20.88
N ASP A 182 11.70 -2.35 19.62
CA ASP A 182 11.67 -3.73 19.17
C ASP A 182 13.08 -4.36 19.13
N LYS A 183 14.02 -3.75 18.39
CA LYS A 183 15.32 -4.37 18.10
C LYS A 183 16.40 -4.08 19.13
N LYS A 184 16.44 -2.87 19.69
CA LYS A 184 17.54 -2.46 20.58
C LYS A 184 17.22 -2.68 22.05
N LEU A 185 15.99 -2.38 22.45
CA LEU A 185 15.55 -2.51 23.84
C LEU A 185 14.88 -3.86 24.12
N ASN A 186 14.65 -4.68 23.10
CA ASN A 186 13.98 -5.99 23.18
C ASN A 186 12.64 -5.91 23.94
N ASN A 187 11.90 -4.82 23.74
CA ASN A 187 10.63 -4.56 24.40
C ASN A 187 9.52 -4.46 23.35
N ALA A 188 9.16 -5.62 22.82
CA ALA A 188 8.13 -5.78 21.78
C ALA A 188 6.75 -5.24 22.22
N LYS A 189 6.42 -5.30 23.52
CA LYS A 189 5.15 -4.75 24.04
C LYS A 189 5.09 -3.24 23.83
N SER A 190 6.12 -2.51 24.27
CA SER A 190 6.18 -1.05 24.08
C SER A 190 6.21 -0.66 22.60
N ALA A 191 6.93 -1.42 21.77
CA ALA A 191 6.90 -1.22 20.32
C ALA A 191 5.49 -1.36 19.75
N ALA A 192 4.76 -2.43 20.12
CA ALA A 192 3.39 -2.66 19.67
C ALA A 192 2.43 -1.53 20.12
N PHE A 193 2.58 -1.01 21.34
CA PHE A 193 1.83 0.17 21.80
C PHE A 193 2.09 1.40 20.94
N ILE A 194 3.35 1.74 20.68
CA ILE A 194 3.73 2.88 19.82
C ILE A 194 3.08 2.75 18.45
N PHE A 195 3.14 1.55 17.86
CA PHE A 195 2.52 1.29 16.57
C PHE A 195 1.01 1.53 16.61
N TYR A 196 0.27 0.84 17.49
CA TYR A 196 -1.19 0.91 17.49
C TYR A 196 -1.72 2.30 17.83
N ILE A 197 -1.04 3.03 18.73
CA ILE A 197 -1.39 4.41 19.04
C ILE A 197 -1.19 5.30 17.81
N THR A 198 -0.08 5.14 17.10
CA THR A 198 0.24 5.92 15.89
C THR A 198 -0.76 5.63 14.78
N GLU A 199 -1.00 4.35 14.51
CA GLU A 199 -1.96 3.89 13.52
C GLU A 199 -3.37 4.41 13.82
N THR A 200 -3.88 4.18 15.04
CA THR A 200 -5.21 4.64 15.46
C THR A 200 -5.35 6.15 15.34
N THR A 201 -4.30 6.90 15.69
CA THR A 201 -4.29 8.36 15.58
C THR A 201 -4.37 8.82 14.11
N LEU A 202 -3.56 8.22 13.23
CA LEU A 202 -3.57 8.55 11.80
C LEU A 202 -4.92 8.20 11.16
N LEU A 203 -5.47 7.03 11.47
CA LEU A 203 -6.78 6.59 10.96
C LEU A 203 -7.91 7.50 11.46
N SER A 204 -7.90 7.90 12.73
CA SER A 204 -8.92 8.79 13.31
C SER A 204 -8.90 10.16 12.63
N LEU A 205 -7.69 10.71 12.46
CA LEU A 205 -7.47 11.99 11.80
C LEU A 205 -7.90 11.93 10.33
N CYS A 206 -7.56 10.84 9.63
CA CYS A 206 -7.97 10.62 8.25
C CYS A 206 -9.50 10.55 8.13
N ALA A 207 -10.16 9.71 8.94
CA ALA A 207 -11.62 9.57 8.93
C ALA A 207 -12.34 10.91 9.16
N GLY A 208 -11.89 11.69 10.16
CA GLY A 208 -12.45 13.01 10.44
C GLY A 208 -12.27 13.99 9.28
N VAL A 209 -11.07 14.06 8.70
CA VAL A 209 -10.79 14.98 7.59
C VAL A 209 -11.49 14.56 6.31
N VAL A 210 -11.62 13.26 6.02
CA VAL A 210 -12.36 12.75 4.87
C VAL A 210 -13.82 13.23 4.90
N VAL A 211 -14.48 13.16 6.06
CA VAL A 211 -15.87 13.62 6.21
C VAL A 211 -15.98 15.12 5.92
N VAL A 212 -15.09 15.94 6.49
CA VAL A 212 -15.08 17.39 6.24
C VAL A 212 -14.75 17.70 4.76
N ALA A 213 -13.79 16.99 4.18
CA ALA A 213 -13.39 17.15 2.79
C ALA A 213 -14.52 16.82 1.83
N PHE A 214 -15.29 15.75 2.12
CA PHE A 214 -16.46 15.35 1.34
C PHE A 214 -17.47 16.49 1.24
N PHE A 215 -17.90 17.07 2.36
CA PHE A 215 -18.84 18.20 2.35
C PHE A 215 -18.29 19.45 1.65
N LYS A 216 -16.97 19.71 1.73
CA LYS A 216 -16.35 20.83 1.00
C LYS A 216 -16.29 20.58 -0.50
N LEU A 217 -15.98 19.36 -0.93
CA LEU A 217 -15.93 19.00 -2.35
C LEU A 217 -17.34 18.95 -2.97
N GLN A 218 -18.39 18.71 -2.18
CA GLN A 218 -19.78 18.70 -2.66
C GLN A 218 -20.22 19.99 -3.35
N GLN A 219 -19.53 21.11 -3.12
CA GLN A 219 -19.78 22.37 -3.79
C GLN A 219 -19.45 22.33 -5.29
N LEU A 220 -18.56 21.43 -5.71
CA LEU A 220 -18.17 21.25 -7.11
C LEU A 220 -19.22 20.43 -7.87
N ARG A 221 -19.30 20.65 -9.18
CA ARG A 221 -20.28 19.97 -10.05
C ARG A 221 -19.89 18.51 -10.28
N PHE A 222 -20.85 17.61 -10.08
CA PHE A 222 -20.70 16.17 -10.31
C PHE A 222 -20.92 15.79 -11.79
N LEU A 223 -20.09 14.89 -12.31
CA LEU A 223 -20.15 14.35 -13.67
C LEU A 223 -20.73 12.92 -13.63
N GLY A 224 -22.03 12.78 -13.92
CA GLY A 224 -22.75 11.50 -13.79
C GLY A 224 -22.61 10.51 -14.96
N LEU A 225 -22.09 10.95 -16.11
CA LEU A 225 -22.11 10.19 -17.38
C LEU A 225 -20.76 9.54 -17.76
N GLU A 226 -19.79 9.47 -16.85
CA GLU A 226 -18.48 8.87 -17.14
C GLU A 226 -18.45 7.41 -16.60
N GLU A 227 -18.08 6.45 -17.46
CA GLU A 227 -17.88 5.04 -17.06
C GLU A 227 -16.89 4.96 -15.88
N ALA A 228 -17.00 3.92 -15.06
CA ALA A 228 -16.07 3.70 -13.96
C ALA A 228 -14.63 3.70 -14.48
N SER A 229 -13.80 4.60 -13.95
CA SER A 229 -12.42 4.71 -14.40
C SER A 229 -11.65 3.46 -13.95
N PHE A 230 -10.59 3.13 -14.68
CA PHE A 230 -9.66 2.09 -14.27
C PHE A 230 -9.11 2.32 -12.85
N GLU A 231 -8.91 3.59 -12.47
CA GLU A 231 -8.47 3.98 -11.13
C GLU A 231 -9.52 3.59 -10.07
N SER A 232 -10.82 3.71 -10.38
CA SER A 232 -11.91 3.26 -9.49
C SER A 232 -11.89 1.74 -9.29
N LEU A 233 -11.62 0.96 -10.34
CA LEU A 233 -11.56 -0.50 -10.24
C LEU A 233 -10.39 -0.94 -9.34
N LEU A 234 -9.20 -0.37 -9.56
CA LEU A 234 -8.01 -0.62 -8.73
C LEU A 234 -8.26 -0.30 -7.26
N LEU A 235 -8.94 0.80 -6.98
CA LEU A 235 -9.30 1.19 -5.62
C LEU A 235 -10.19 0.14 -4.95
N VAL A 236 -11.23 -0.35 -5.63
CA VAL A 236 -12.15 -1.36 -5.09
C VAL A 236 -11.46 -2.71 -4.87
N ILE A 237 -10.61 -3.13 -5.80
CA ILE A 237 -9.84 -4.38 -5.66
C ILE A 237 -8.92 -4.29 -4.43
N SER A 238 -8.17 -3.19 -4.27
CA SER A 238 -7.29 -3.01 -3.12
C SER A 238 -8.04 -2.86 -1.78
N LEU A 239 -9.21 -2.22 -1.79
CA LEU A 239 -10.11 -2.13 -0.64
C LEU A 239 -10.54 -3.52 -0.16
N SER A 240 -10.82 -4.46 -1.07
CA SER A 240 -11.23 -5.82 -0.70
C SER A 240 -10.19 -6.55 0.16
N GLY A 241 -8.90 -6.42 -0.17
CA GLY A 241 -7.81 -7.02 0.61
C GLY A 241 -7.64 -6.38 1.97
N LEU A 242 -7.82 -5.05 2.05
CA LEU A 242 -7.83 -4.33 3.32
C LEU A 242 -9.00 -4.76 4.21
N CYS A 243 -10.21 -4.88 3.67
CA CYS A 243 -11.36 -5.35 4.42
C CYS A 243 -11.17 -6.79 4.92
N MET A 244 -10.66 -7.68 4.06
CA MET A 244 -10.40 -9.08 4.41
C MET A 244 -9.44 -9.19 5.61
N TYR A 245 -8.30 -8.49 5.57
CA TYR A 245 -7.33 -8.51 6.67
C TYR A 245 -7.92 -8.00 7.98
N ASN A 246 -8.63 -6.87 7.93
CA ASN A 246 -9.22 -6.27 9.13
C ASN A 246 -10.30 -7.16 9.75
N ILE A 247 -11.04 -7.94 8.96
CA ILE A 247 -11.98 -8.94 9.48
C ILE A 247 -11.22 -10.01 10.30
N PHE A 248 -10.12 -10.56 9.77
CA PHE A 248 -9.31 -11.54 10.50
C PHE A 248 -8.71 -10.95 11.78
N LEU A 249 -8.25 -9.69 11.74
CA LEU A 249 -7.76 -8.98 12.92
C LEU A 249 -8.85 -8.77 13.98
N VAL A 250 -10.06 -8.35 13.58
CA VAL A 250 -11.18 -8.16 14.51
C VAL A 250 -11.53 -9.48 15.21
N VAL A 251 -11.69 -10.56 14.43
CA VAL A 251 -12.06 -11.88 14.97
C VAL A 251 -11.03 -12.37 15.98
N SER A 252 -9.74 -12.32 15.63
CA SER A 252 -8.67 -12.74 16.54
C SER A 252 -8.53 -11.81 17.75
N SER A 253 -8.65 -10.50 17.58
CA SER A 253 -8.54 -9.53 18.68
C SER A 253 -9.64 -9.72 19.73
N ILE A 254 -10.86 -10.04 19.30
CA ILE A 254 -11.97 -10.38 20.20
C ILE A 254 -11.67 -11.69 20.94
N ALA A 255 -11.23 -12.71 20.23
CA ALA A 255 -10.95 -14.02 20.82
C ALA A 255 -9.80 -14.01 21.84
N THR A 256 -8.79 -13.14 21.63
CA THR A 256 -7.59 -13.07 22.48
C THR A 256 -7.63 -11.94 23.51
N VAL A 257 -8.73 -11.18 23.61
CA VAL A 257 -8.83 -10.00 24.49
C VAL A 257 -8.59 -10.34 25.97
N SER A 258 -9.04 -11.52 26.42
CA SER A 258 -8.86 -11.98 27.80
C SER A 258 -7.39 -12.29 28.12
N GLN A 259 -6.59 -12.67 27.13
CA GLN A 259 -5.20 -13.07 27.30
C GLN A 259 -4.22 -11.89 27.18
N PHE A 260 -4.45 -11.00 26.21
CA PHE A 260 -3.54 -9.89 25.89
C PHE A 260 -4.06 -8.52 26.35
N GLY A 261 -5.26 -8.45 26.92
CA GLY A 261 -5.82 -7.27 27.56
C GLY A 261 -5.84 -6.03 26.66
N VAL A 262 -5.21 -4.95 27.13
CA VAL A 262 -5.19 -3.64 26.46
C VAL A 262 -4.64 -3.72 25.04
N LEU A 263 -3.66 -4.59 24.77
CA LEU A 263 -3.02 -4.67 23.46
C LEU A 263 -3.96 -5.24 22.39
N SER A 264 -4.71 -6.30 22.72
CA SER A 264 -5.78 -6.80 21.85
C SER A 264 -6.93 -5.81 21.72
N GLY A 265 -7.24 -5.05 22.78
CA GLY A 265 -8.21 -3.95 22.73
C GLY A 265 -7.81 -2.85 21.73
N LEU A 266 -6.55 -2.41 21.75
CA LEU A 266 -6.00 -1.45 20.78
C LEU A 266 -6.03 -1.99 19.35
N SER A 267 -5.67 -3.27 19.17
CA SER A 267 -5.78 -3.93 17.86
C SER A 267 -7.22 -3.94 17.35
N LEU A 268 -8.19 -4.28 18.20
CA LEU A 268 -9.61 -4.29 17.85
C LEU A 268 -10.09 -2.89 17.42
N ILE A 269 -9.76 -1.86 18.20
CA ILE A 269 -10.12 -0.47 17.89
C ILE A 269 -9.49 -0.05 16.56
N SER A 270 -8.20 -0.33 16.37
CA SER A 270 -7.48 0.03 15.15
C SER A 270 -8.11 -0.65 13.93
N SER A 271 -8.40 -1.95 13.99
CA SER A 271 -8.98 -2.69 12.86
C SER A 271 -10.40 -2.26 12.50
N LEU A 272 -11.24 -1.96 13.51
CA LEU A 272 -12.58 -1.40 13.27
C LEU A 272 -12.49 -0.01 12.64
N LEU A 273 -11.60 0.83 13.15
CA LEU A 273 -11.40 2.17 12.63
C LEU A 273 -10.81 2.14 11.22
N ALA A 274 -9.88 1.24 10.92
CA ALA A 274 -9.31 1.04 9.60
C ALA A 274 -10.39 0.66 8.57
N PHE A 275 -11.35 -0.19 8.97
CA PHE A 275 -12.48 -0.55 8.13
C PHE A 275 -13.37 0.67 7.82
N VAL A 276 -13.76 1.42 8.85
CA VAL A 276 -14.62 2.61 8.70
C VAL A 276 -13.93 3.69 7.87
N GLU A 277 -12.66 3.98 8.18
CA GLU A 277 -11.86 4.97 7.49
C GLU A 277 -11.67 4.62 6.01
N ALA A 278 -11.32 3.37 5.69
CA ALA A 278 -11.13 2.93 4.31
C ALA A 278 -12.43 3.00 3.49
N ALA A 279 -13.58 2.68 4.10
CA ALA A 279 -14.89 2.82 3.47
C ALA A 279 -15.22 4.29 3.18
N LEU A 280 -15.10 5.17 4.18
CA LEU A 280 -15.34 6.61 4.01
C LEU A 280 -14.42 7.23 2.96
N GLN A 281 -13.13 6.89 3.00
CA GLN A 281 -12.14 7.39 2.05
C GLN A 281 -12.42 6.91 0.63
N SER A 282 -12.82 5.64 0.46
CA SER A 282 -13.16 5.09 -0.84
C SER A 282 -14.36 5.81 -1.46
N VAL A 283 -15.41 6.06 -0.68
CA VAL A 283 -16.57 6.85 -1.11
C VAL A 283 -16.15 8.26 -1.51
N PHE A 284 -15.35 8.93 -0.68
CA PHE A 284 -14.85 10.27 -0.97
C PHE A 284 -14.02 10.33 -2.26
N ILE A 285 -13.12 9.38 -2.49
CA ILE A 285 -12.29 9.33 -3.69
C ILE A 285 -13.14 9.07 -4.94
N LEU A 286 -14.04 8.08 -4.90
CA LEU A 286 -14.91 7.74 -6.03
C LEU A 286 -15.83 8.91 -6.42
N ASP A 287 -16.36 9.63 -5.44
CA ASP A 287 -17.13 10.86 -5.66
C ASP A 287 -16.24 12.00 -6.17
N GLY A 288 -15.11 12.26 -5.51
CA GLY A 288 -14.20 13.36 -5.82
C GLY A 288 -13.60 13.28 -7.23
N MET A 289 -13.25 12.08 -7.72
CA MET A 289 -12.76 11.89 -9.10
C MET A 289 -13.78 12.28 -10.17
N ARG A 290 -15.08 12.35 -9.82
CA ARG A 290 -16.16 12.76 -10.72
C ARG A 290 -16.54 14.22 -10.58
N ARG A 291 -15.83 14.99 -9.77
CA ARG A 291 -16.12 16.42 -9.56
C ARG A 291 -15.27 17.31 -10.43
N CYS A 292 -15.83 18.46 -10.83
CA CYS A 292 -15.14 19.50 -11.58
C CYS A 292 -15.67 20.89 -11.19
N ALA A 293 -14.88 21.93 -11.44
CA ALA A 293 -15.32 23.30 -11.24
C ALA A 293 -16.45 23.65 -12.23
N ALA A 294 -17.49 24.29 -11.72
CA ALA A 294 -18.63 24.76 -12.51
C ALA A 294 -18.43 26.18 -13.07
N ASN A 295 -17.67 27.02 -12.35
CA ASN A 295 -17.47 28.43 -12.66
C ASN A 295 -16.08 28.91 -12.17
N ASP A 296 -15.65 30.08 -12.66
CA ASP A 296 -14.33 30.65 -12.33
C ASP A 296 -14.16 30.95 -10.83
N GLY A 297 -15.26 31.28 -10.14
CA GLY A 297 -15.27 31.45 -8.69
C GLY A 297 -14.78 30.20 -7.94
N GLN A 298 -15.20 29.01 -8.37
CA GLN A 298 -14.74 27.73 -7.81
C GLN A 298 -13.30 27.39 -8.20
N VAL A 299 -12.87 27.75 -9.41
CA VAL A 299 -11.47 27.60 -9.88
C VAL A 299 -10.54 28.44 -9.01
N MET A 300 -10.96 29.66 -8.67
CA MET A 300 -10.20 30.54 -7.80
C MET A 300 -10.25 30.05 -6.34
N MET A 301 -11.44 29.82 -5.78
CA MET A 301 -11.62 29.49 -4.36
C MET A 301 -11.05 28.12 -3.96
N LYS A 302 -11.04 27.16 -4.89
CA LYS A 302 -10.58 25.78 -4.70
C LYS A 302 -11.10 25.15 -3.39
N PRO A 303 -12.43 24.96 -3.25
CA PRO A 303 -13.03 24.45 -2.02
C PRO A 303 -12.44 23.08 -1.64
N GLY A 304 -12.03 22.91 -0.38
CA GLY A 304 -11.48 21.66 0.13
C GLY A 304 -10.02 21.36 -0.26
N ARG A 305 -9.33 22.24 -1.01
CA ARG A 305 -7.96 21.99 -1.53
C ARG A 305 -6.94 21.63 -0.45
N ALA A 306 -6.94 22.38 0.65
CA ALA A 306 -6.06 22.10 1.79
C ALA A 306 -6.36 20.74 2.42
N LEU A 307 -7.63 20.32 2.50
CA LEU A 307 -8.02 19.03 3.07
C LEU A 307 -7.58 17.88 2.17
N VAL A 308 -7.76 17.99 0.85
CA VAL A 308 -7.24 17.01 -0.12
C VAL A 308 -5.72 16.89 -0.04
N THR A 309 -5.01 18.02 0.08
CA THR A 309 -3.55 18.04 0.23
C THR A 309 -3.12 17.35 1.52
N PHE A 310 -3.81 17.61 2.62
CA PHE A 310 -3.56 16.95 3.90
C PHE A 310 -3.81 15.45 3.84
N LEU A 311 -4.95 15.01 3.27
CA LEU A 311 -5.30 13.60 3.11
C LEU A 311 -4.30 12.85 2.24
N LEU A 312 -3.75 13.49 1.21
CA LEU A 312 -2.69 12.92 0.38
C LEU A 312 -1.47 12.59 1.25
N LEU A 313 -1.00 13.53 2.06
CA LEU A 313 0.16 13.33 2.93
C LEU A 313 -0.10 12.29 4.02
N VAL A 314 -1.29 12.29 4.64
CA VAL A 314 -1.65 11.26 5.64
C VAL A 314 -1.75 9.87 5.01
N ASN A 315 -2.25 9.75 3.77
CA ASN A 315 -2.22 8.47 3.05
C ASN A 315 -0.80 7.99 2.75
N LEU A 316 0.13 8.90 2.44
CA LEU A 316 1.55 8.54 2.32
C LEU A 316 2.14 8.11 3.68
N CYS A 317 1.73 8.73 4.79
CA CYS A 317 2.15 8.31 6.13
C CYS A 317 1.65 6.90 6.47
N LEU A 318 0.36 6.62 6.20
CA LEU A 318 -0.24 5.29 6.37
C LEU A 318 0.40 4.26 5.44
N TRP A 319 0.72 4.65 4.20
CA TRP A 319 1.44 3.80 3.26
C TRP A 319 2.81 3.38 3.81
N VAL A 320 3.59 4.34 4.31
CA VAL A 320 4.88 4.06 4.97
C VAL A 320 4.65 3.15 6.18
N LEU A 321 3.73 3.51 7.09
CA LEU A 321 3.48 2.73 8.31
C LEU A 321 3.13 1.26 7.99
N ASN A 322 2.24 1.03 7.04
CA ASN A 322 1.77 -0.31 6.67
C ASN A 322 2.84 -1.09 5.86
N ALA A 323 3.74 -0.41 5.15
CA ALA A 323 4.88 -1.07 4.52
C ALA A 323 5.83 -1.67 5.56
N PHE A 324 5.94 -1.04 6.73
CA PHE A 324 6.73 -1.56 7.85
C PHE A 324 5.94 -2.47 8.80
N GLU A 325 4.61 -2.45 8.76
CA GLU A 325 3.72 -3.38 9.47
C GLU A 325 3.96 -4.84 9.08
N ALA A 326 4.45 -5.11 7.85
CA ALA A 326 4.81 -6.46 7.41
C ALA A 326 5.76 -7.19 8.39
N ARG A 327 6.61 -6.47 9.13
CA ARG A 327 7.50 -7.04 10.15
C ARG A 327 6.90 -7.10 11.56
N LYS A 328 5.75 -6.46 11.76
CA LYS A 328 5.02 -6.47 13.03
C LYS A 328 4.17 -7.73 13.18
N ALA A 329 3.73 -8.36 12.09
CA ALA A 329 3.01 -9.64 12.15
C ALA A 329 3.77 -10.68 13.00
N ASP A 330 5.11 -10.60 13.05
CA ASP A 330 5.97 -11.44 13.88
C ASP A 330 6.04 -11.02 15.36
N SER A 331 5.81 -9.74 15.65
CA SER A 331 5.96 -9.14 16.99
C SER A 331 4.70 -9.22 17.86
N MET A 332 3.54 -9.55 17.27
CA MET A 332 2.26 -9.66 17.97
C MET A 332 1.81 -11.12 18.04
N PRO A 333 2.15 -11.87 19.10
CA PRO A 333 1.82 -13.30 19.20
C PRO A 333 0.31 -13.58 19.27
N ALA A 334 -0.54 -12.57 19.54
CA ALA A 334 -1.98 -12.76 19.69
C ALA A 334 -2.66 -13.37 18.45
N HIS A 335 -2.41 -12.83 17.26
CA HIS A 335 -3.05 -13.31 16.02
C HIS A 335 -2.52 -14.69 15.61
N THR A 336 -1.20 -14.88 15.73
CA THR A 336 -0.49 -16.15 15.51
C THR A 336 -0.96 -17.24 16.48
N GLN A 337 -1.23 -16.91 17.74
CA GLN A 337 -1.74 -17.86 18.74
C GLN A 337 -3.18 -18.30 18.44
N TYR A 338 -4.00 -17.43 17.85
CA TYR A 338 -5.37 -17.75 17.50
C TYR A 338 -5.49 -18.58 16.21
N TYR A 339 -4.84 -18.15 15.12
CA TYR A 339 -4.94 -18.82 13.82
C TYR A 339 -3.90 -19.93 13.62
N GLY A 340 -2.83 -19.93 14.40
CA GLY A 340 -1.62 -20.69 14.11
C GLY A 340 -0.69 -19.95 13.14
N PHE A 341 0.60 -20.26 13.22
CA PHE A 341 1.64 -19.57 12.46
C PHE A 341 1.41 -19.62 10.95
N LEU A 342 1.24 -20.82 10.37
CA LEU A 342 1.10 -20.98 8.92
C LEU A 342 -0.09 -20.20 8.35
N ALA A 343 -1.26 -20.34 8.97
CA ALA A 343 -2.47 -19.67 8.50
C ALA A 343 -2.33 -18.14 8.60
N TRP A 344 -1.77 -17.64 9.70
CA TRP A 344 -1.54 -16.22 9.89
C TRP A 344 -0.55 -15.64 8.89
N SER A 345 0.56 -16.35 8.62
CA SER A 345 1.54 -15.95 7.59
C SER A 345 0.90 -15.89 6.20
N ILE A 346 0.12 -16.91 5.79
CA ILE A 346 -0.59 -16.90 4.50
C ILE A 346 -1.54 -15.70 4.38
N ILE A 347 -2.37 -15.45 5.41
CA ILE A 347 -3.32 -14.33 5.43
C ILE A 347 -2.57 -13.01 5.29
N SER A 348 -1.51 -12.83 6.07
CA SER A 348 -0.70 -11.60 6.10
C SER A 348 0.01 -11.35 4.77
N HIS A 349 0.66 -12.36 4.19
CA HIS A 349 1.40 -12.22 2.93
C HIS A 349 0.50 -11.95 1.71
N ILE A 350 -0.76 -12.37 1.75
CA ILE A 350 -1.74 -12.04 0.70
C ILE A 350 -2.30 -10.63 0.90
N CYS A 351 -2.70 -10.27 2.12
CA CYS A 351 -3.47 -9.06 2.34
C CYS A 351 -2.61 -7.79 2.54
N ILE A 352 -1.43 -7.89 3.16
CA ILE A 352 -0.58 -6.73 3.44
C ILE A 352 -0.17 -5.99 2.15
N PRO A 353 0.27 -6.66 1.07
CA PRO A 353 0.55 -5.97 -0.20
C PRO A 353 -0.66 -5.20 -0.75
N MET A 354 -1.87 -5.75 -0.58
CA MET A 354 -3.12 -5.10 -1.01
C MET A 354 -3.43 -3.86 -0.19
N ILE A 355 -3.17 -3.90 1.12
CA ILE A 355 -3.33 -2.76 2.03
C ILE A 355 -2.37 -1.63 1.66
N ILE A 356 -1.09 -1.97 1.47
CA ILE A 356 -0.06 -0.99 1.09
C ILE A 356 -0.43 -0.38 -0.26
N PHE A 357 -0.86 -1.20 -1.22
CA PHE A 357 -1.33 -0.71 -2.51
C PHE A 357 -2.56 0.19 -2.38
N PHE A 358 -3.54 -0.13 -1.54
CA PHE A 358 -4.72 0.73 -1.30
C PHE A 358 -4.32 2.13 -0.82
N ARG A 359 -3.37 2.23 0.12
CA ARG A 359 -2.89 3.53 0.64
C ARG A 359 -2.14 4.34 -0.41
N PHE A 360 -1.24 3.69 -1.14
CA PHE A 360 -0.51 4.32 -2.24
C PHE A 360 -1.46 4.81 -3.34
N HIS A 361 -2.35 3.93 -3.81
CA HIS A 361 -3.31 4.23 -4.87
C HIS A 361 -4.30 5.31 -4.45
N SER A 362 -4.73 5.32 -3.19
CA SER A 362 -5.54 6.41 -2.63
C SER A 362 -4.82 7.75 -2.73
N ALA A 363 -3.51 7.81 -2.41
CA ALA A 363 -2.73 9.04 -2.57
C ALA A 363 -2.63 9.50 -4.04
N VAL A 364 -2.49 8.55 -4.98
CA VAL A 364 -2.52 8.83 -6.42
C VAL A 364 -3.88 9.41 -6.85
N CYS A 365 -4.98 8.78 -6.46
CA CYS A 365 -6.33 9.28 -6.77
C CYS A 365 -6.59 10.66 -6.12
N LEU A 366 -6.10 10.90 -4.90
CA LEU A 366 -6.19 12.21 -4.25
C LEU A 366 -5.38 13.28 -5.01
N SER A 367 -4.22 12.92 -5.58
CA SER A 367 -3.44 13.80 -6.45
C SER A 367 -4.18 14.12 -7.77
N ASP A 368 -4.89 13.13 -8.33
CA ASP A 368 -5.75 13.33 -9.49
C ASP A 368 -6.90 14.30 -9.18
N ILE A 369 -7.59 14.12 -8.04
CA ILE A 369 -8.61 15.05 -7.55
C ILE A 369 -8.01 16.45 -7.35
N TRP A 370 -6.84 16.53 -6.71
CA TRP A 370 -6.13 17.78 -6.50
C TRP A 370 -5.85 18.47 -7.84
N THR A 371 -5.47 17.75 -8.88
CA THR A 371 -5.16 18.36 -10.19
C THR A 371 -6.43 18.72 -10.97
N ASN A 372 -7.39 17.80 -11.07
CA ASN A 372 -8.46 17.85 -12.04
C ASN A 372 -9.79 18.43 -11.50
N ALA A 373 -10.05 18.35 -10.19
CA ALA A 373 -11.35 18.74 -9.65
C ALA A 373 -11.64 20.25 -9.78
N TYR A 374 -10.60 21.06 -9.98
CA TYR A 374 -10.71 22.52 -10.05
C TYR A 374 -10.58 23.06 -11.49
N VAL A 375 -10.70 22.17 -12.49
CA VAL A 375 -10.74 22.54 -13.91
C VAL A 375 -12.18 22.55 -14.40
N ILE A 376 -12.53 23.53 -15.23
CA ILE A 376 -13.85 23.59 -15.87
C ILE A 376 -13.87 22.65 -17.08
N LYS A 377 -14.68 21.59 -17.01
CA LYS A 377 -14.97 20.71 -18.15
C LYS A 377 -16.22 21.22 -18.88
N ARG A 378 -16.11 21.71 -20.12
CA ARG A 378 -17.30 22.01 -20.94
C ARG A 378 -17.90 20.69 -21.43
N LYS A 379 -19.23 20.56 -21.37
CA LYS A 379 -19.92 19.49 -22.10
C LYS A 379 -19.79 19.83 -23.58
N GLU A 380 -19.12 18.97 -24.35
CA GLU A 380 -19.33 18.98 -25.80
C GLU A 380 -20.80 18.60 -26.02
N LEU A 381 -21.56 19.53 -26.59
CA LEU A 381 -22.98 19.36 -26.93
C LEU A 381 -23.14 18.53 -28.20
#